data_AF-A0A2P6RRM2-F1
#
_entry.id   AF-A0A2P6RRM2-F1
#
_cell.length_a   1.000
_cell.length_b   1.000
_cell.length_c   1.000
_cell.angle_alpha   90.00
_cell.angle_beta   90.00
_cell.angle_gamma   90.00
#
_symmetry.space_group_name_H-M   'P 1'
#
loop_
_entity.id
_entity.type
_entity.pdbx_description
1 polymer ?
#
loop_
_entity_poly.entity_id
_entity_poly.type
_entity_poly.pdbx_seq_one_letter_code
_entity_poly.pdbx_strand_id
1 'polypeptide(L)'
;MIFLNTFSAVHSIDNELEDSTQIRGIVQTSLALCSSVYIMTSLFGFLLFGDGTLDDVLANFDANLGIPYGSFLNDAVRVSYAAHLMLVFPVVFFPLRLNLDGRFFPSSRPLVLDNMRFALVTVGLIGIIFLGANFIPSIWDAFQFTGATAAVCIGFIFLAAITLKDRHNIATKKDKILSIVMIVLAVFSNVVAIYSDAYALFKNANTPSLRE
;
A
#
# COMPACT_ATOMS: atom_id res chain seq x y z
N MET A 1 0.66 5.05 -0.69
CA MET A 1 -0.36 3.99 -0.46
C MET A 1 -1.80 4.50 -0.54
N ILE A 2 -2.15 5.64 0.08
CA ILE A 2 -3.50 6.24 -0.01
C ILE A 2 -3.93 6.44 -1.46
N PHE A 3 -3.07 7.03 -2.29
CA PHE A 3 -3.35 7.29 -3.71
C PHE A 3 -3.67 6.01 -4.51
N LEU A 4 -3.01 4.90 -4.20
CA LEU A 4 -3.24 3.61 -4.86
C LEU A 4 -4.61 3.02 -4.47
N ASN A 5 -4.95 3.09 -3.19
CA ASN A 5 -6.24 2.62 -2.68
C ASN A 5 -7.40 3.47 -3.20
N THR A 6 -7.26 4.79 -3.22
CA THR A 6 -8.28 5.70 -3.77
C THR A 6 -8.47 5.46 -5.27
N PHE A 7 -7.38 5.26 -6.03
CA PHE A 7 -7.46 4.99 -7.46
C PHE A 7 -8.17 3.68 -7.78
N SER A 8 -7.91 2.62 -7.02
CA SER A 8 -8.61 1.34 -7.22
C SER A 8 -10.08 1.39 -6.79
N ALA A 9 -10.41 2.21 -5.77
CA ALA A 9 -11.76 2.29 -5.22
C ALA A 9 -12.68 3.26 -5.98
N VAL A 10 -12.13 4.20 -6.76
CA VAL A 10 -12.93 5.26 -7.42
C VAL A 10 -14.01 4.70 -8.33
N HIS A 11 -13.74 3.61 -9.05
CA HIS A 11 -14.71 3.02 -9.97
C HIS A 11 -15.84 2.28 -9.24
N SER A 12 -15.53 1.63 -8.11
CA SER A 12 -16.55 1.04 -7.25
C SER A 12 -17.40 2.11 -6.58
N ILE A 13 -16.79 3.21 -6.12
CA ILE A 13 -17.50 4.34 -5.53
C ILE A 13 -18.44 4.98 -6.56
N ASP A 14 -17.97 5.20 -7.79
CA ASP A 14 -18.78 5.70 -8.90
C ASP A 14 -20.00 4.81 -9.19
N ASN A 15 -19.79 3.49 -9.18
CA ASN A 15 -20.85 2.52 -9.43
C ASN A 15 -21.91 2.44 -8.32
N GLU A 16 -21.58 2.83 -7.08
CA GLU A 16 -22.49 2.82 -5.93
C GLU A 16 -23.19 4.18 -5.72
N LEU A 17 -22.77 5.24 -6.42
CA LEU A 17 -23.34 6.57 -6.29
C LEU A 17 -24.55 6.76 -7.19
N GLU A 18 -25.66 7.20 -6.59
CA GLU A 18 -26.88 7.57 -7.33
C GLU A 18 -26.67 8.81 -8.21
N ASP A 19 -25.76 9.71 -7.81
CA ASP A 19 -25.34 10.89 -8.57
C ASP A 19 -23.82 10.93 -8.74
N SER A 20 -23.36 10.55 -9.93
CA SER A 20 -21.94 10.51 -10.30
C SER A 20 -21.28 11.91 -10.32
N THR A 21 -22.05 13.00 -10.33
CA THR A 21 -21.48 14.36 -10.34
C THR A 21 -20.80 14.73 -9.02
N GLN A 22 -21.14 14.05 -7.93
CA GLN A 22 -20.64 14.33 -6.58
C GLN A 22 -19.31 13.64 -6.25
N ILE A 23 -18.88 12.68 -7.06
CA ILE A 23 -17.66 11.87 -6.84
C ILE A 23 -16.44 12.74 -6.60
N ARG A 24 -16.26 13.79 -7.39
CA ARG A 24 -15.08 14.66 -7.26
C ARG A 24 -15.02 15.31 -5.89
N GLY A 25 -16.15 15.82 -5.39
CA GLY A 25 -16.23 16.45 -4.07
C GLY A 25 -16.01 15.45 -2.94
N ILE A 26 -16.61 14.26 -3.05
CA ILE A 26 -16.49 13.18 -2.06
C ILE A 26 -15.04 12.69 -1.98
N VAL A 27 -14.40 12.41 -3.12
CA VAL A 27 -13.01 11.95 -3.19
C VAL A 27 -12.06 13.02 -2.67
N GLN A 28 -12.25 14.29 -3.04
CA GLN A 28 -11.41 15.40 -2.55
C GLN A 28 -11.54 15.58 -1.03
N THR A 29 -12.75 15.54 -0.51
CA THR A 29 -13.00 15.71 0.93
C THR A 29 -12.42 14.54 1.71
N SER A 30 -12.65 13.31 1.24
CA SER A 30 -12.08 12.10 1.85
C SER A 30 -10.55 12.12 1.84
N LEU A 31 -9.94 12.51 0.72
CA LEU A 31 -8.49 12.63 0.60
C LEU A 31 -7.93 13.72 1.53
N ALA A 32 -8.62 14.86 1.65
CA ALA A 32 -8.24 15.94 2.56
C ALA A 32 -8.31 15.50 4.02
N LEU A 33 -9.38 14.80 4.42
CA LEU A 33 -9.52 14.24 5.77
C LEU A 33 -8.47 13.18 6.07
N CYS A 34 -8.20 12.26 5.13
CA CYS A 34 -7.10 11.31 5.31
C CYS A 34 -5.76 12.03 5.46
N SER A 35 -5.47 13.00 4.58
CA SER A 35 -4.20 13.74 4.61
C SER A 35 -4.03 14.52 5.92
N SER A 36 -5.08 15.16 6.43
CA SER A 36 -4.99 15.91 7.68
C SER A 36 -4.70 15.00 8.88
N VAL A 37 -5.33 13.83 8.95
CA VAL A 37 -5.05 12.83 9.99
C VAL A 37 -3.59 12.37 9.92
N TYR A 38 -3.09 12.02 8.73
CA TYR A 38 -1.68 11.62 8.56
C TYR A 38 -0.69 12.70 8.97
N ILE A 39 -0.92 13.96 8.55
CA ILE A 39 -0.06 15.09 8.92
C ILE A 39 -0.08 15.31 10.43
N MET A 40 -1.26 15.30 11.04
CA MET A 40 -1.43 15.52 12.47
C MET A 40 -0.74 14.41 13.28
N THR A 41 -0.95 13.15 12.93
CA THR A 41 -0.29 12.01 13.57
C THR A 41 1.23 12.08 13.42
N SER A 42 1.74 12.40 12.23
CA SER A 42 3.18 12.53 11.99
C SER A 42 3.80 13.68 12.77
N LEU A 43 3.12 14.84 12.84
CA LEU A 43 3.59 16.01 13.56
C LEU A 43 3.69 15.72 15.06
N PHE A 44 2.64 15.14 15.65
CA PHE A 44 2.66 14.79 17.08
C PHE A 44 3.63 13.65 17.39
N GLY A 45 3.76 12.65 16.50
CA GLY A 45 4.76 11.60 16.64
C GLY A 45 6.18 12.14 16.68
N PHE A 46 6.51 13.04 15.73
CA PHE A 46 7.83 13.69 15.69
C PHE A 46 8.07 14.61 16.90
N LEU A 47 7.07 15.36 17.36
CA LEU A 47 7.21 16.20 18.56
C LEU A 47 7.42 15.37 19.84
N LEU A 48 6.89 14.15 19.89
CA LEU A 48 6.98 13.29 21.07
C LEU A 48 8.30 12.52 21.17
N PHE A 49 8.81 12.00 20.05
CA PHE A 49 10.00 11.12 20.02
C PHE A 49 11.21 11.75 19.33
N GLY A 50 11.02 12.82 18.54
CA GLY A 50 12.07 13.50 17.79
C GLY A 50 12.86 12.54 16.90
N ASP A 51 14.19 12.63 17.00
CA ASP A 51 15.15 11.79 16.27
C ASP A 51 15.17 10.32 16.73
N GLY A 52 14.47 9.98 17.82
CA GLY A 52 14.38 8.61 18.35
C GLY A 52 13.20 7.79 17.82
N THR A 53 12.44 8.29 16.84
CA THR A 53 11.24 7.63 16.31
C THR A 53 11.60 6.34 15.57
N LEU A 54 11.20 5.18 16.10
CA LEU A 54 11.32 3.90 15.37
C LEU A 54 10.36 3.81 14.17
N ASP A 55 10.69 2.95 13.20
CA ASP A 55 9.85 2.67 12.02
C ASP A 55 8.44 2.18 12.41
N ASP A 56 8.34 1.44 13.51
CA ASP A 56 7.07 1.16 14.19
C ASP A 56 6.87 2.15 15.34
N VAL A 57 6.01 3.16 15.10
CA VAL A 57 5.69 4.19 16.08
C VAL A 57 5.08 3.59 17.36
N LEU A 58 4.34 2.48 17.28
CA LEU A 58 3.74 1.85 18.48
C LEU A 58 4.82 1.25 19.39
N ALA A 59 5.91 0.74 18.83
CA ALA A 59 7.04 0.23 19.61
C ALA A 59 7.71 1.32 20.47
N ASN A 60 7.58 2.60 20.09
CA ASN A 60 8.10 3.72 20.88
C ASN A 60 7.28 3.94 22.17
N PHE A 61 6.01 3.53 22.18
CA PHE A 61 5.12 3.65 23.34
C PHE A 61 5.22 2.48 24.32
N ASP A 62 5.99 1.43 24.00
CA ASP A 62 6.31 0.36 24.94
C ASP A 62 7.26 0.84 26.06
N ALA A 63 8.03 1.91 25.79
CA ALA A 63 8.83 2.58 26.81
C ALA A 63 7.93 3.29 27.83
N ASN A 64 8.32 3.26 29.11
CA ASN A 64 7.55 3.91 30.16
C ASN A 64 7.67 5.45 30.07
N LEU A 65 6.70 6.06 29.38
CA LEU A 65 6.60 7.51 29.15
C LEU A 65 6.15 8.31 30.39
N GLY A 66 5.93 7.65 31.53
CA GLY A 66 5.48 8.31 32.78
C GLY A 66 4.04 8.84 32.74
N ILE A 67 3.27 8.50 31.70
CA ILE A 67 1.88 8.91 31.52
C ILE A 67 0.97 7.93 32.29
N PRO A 68 0.08 8.41 33.19
CA PRO A 68 -0.88 7.55 33.84
C PRO A 68 -1.79 6.87 32.80
N TYR A 69 -1.99 5.56 32.93
CA TYR A 69 -2.75 4.70 31.97
C TYR A 69 -2.15 4.56 30.56
N GLY A 70 -0.93 5.05 30.30
CA GLY A 70 -0.29 4.97 28.98
C GLY A 70 -0.12 3.55 28.45
N SER A 71 0.30 2.60 29.31
CA SER A 71 0.46 1.19 28.94
C SER A 71 -0.85 0.53 28.53
N PHE A 72 -1.93 0.77 29.29
CA PHE A 72 -3.25 0.24 28.97
C PHE A 72 -3.79 0.78 27.64
N LEU A 73 -3.61 2.08 27.38
CA LEU A 73 -3.99 2.68 26.09
C LEU A 73 -3.16 2.12 24.93
N ASN A 74 -1.85 1.94 25.10
CA ASN A 74 -0.99 1.32 24.10
C ASN A 74 -1.43 -0.11 23.78
N ASP A 75 -1.68 -0.93 24.80
CA ASP A 75 -2.18 -2.29 24.62
C ASP A 75 -3.55 -2.31 23.93
N ALA A 76 -4.46 -1.41 24.30
CA ALA A 76 -5.76 -1.30 23.65
C ALA A 76 -5.64 -0.94 22.15
N VAL A 77 -4.75 0.00 21.80
CA VAL A 77 -4.46 0.38 20.41
C VAL A 77 -3.85 -0.79 19.64
N ARG A 78 -2.89 -1.51 20.23
CA ARG A 78 -2.26 -2.70 19.61
C ARG A 78 -3.26 -3.81 19.35
N VAL A 79 -4.13 -4.12 20.32
CA VAL A 79 -5.19 -5.13 20.16
C VAL A 79 -6.20 -4.70 19.11
N SER A 80 -6.61 -3.42 19.11
CA SER A 80 -7.52 -2.87 18.10
C SER A 80 -6.93 -2.98 16.69
N TYR A 81 -5.65 -2.63 16.54
CA TYR A 81 -4.91 -2.75 15.28
C TYR A 81 -4.79 -4.22 14.82
N ALA A 82 -4.42 -5.13 15.72
CA ALA A 82 -4.32 -6.57 15.40
C ALA A 82 -5.67 -7.15 14.98
N ALA A 83 -6.75 -6.80 15.68
CA ALA A 83 -8.11 -7.21 15.32
C ALA A 83 -8.53 -6.62 13.96
N HIS A 84 -8.20 -5.36 13.69
CA HIS A 84 -8.44 -4.73 12.40
C HIS A 84 -7.73 -5.48 11.26
N LEU A 85 -6.43 -5.78 11.42
CA LEU A 85 -5.68 -6.55 10.42
C LEU A 85 -6.27 -7.95 10.19
N MET A 86 -6.69 -8.64 11.26
CA MET A 86 -7.32 -9.95 11.17
C MET A 86 -8.61 -9.92 10.35
N LEU A 87 -9.39 -8.84 10.43
CA LEU A 87 -10.64 -8.67 9.68
C LEU A 87 -10.41 -8.18 8.25
N VAL A 88 -9.44 -7.30 8.02
CA VAL A 88 -9.13 -6.77 6.69
C VAL A 88 -8.45 -7.82 5.81
N PHE A 89 -7.63 -8.69 6.40
CA PHE A 89 -6.89 -9.70 5.64
C PHE A 89 -7.80 -10.58 4.76
N PRO A 90 -8.87 -11.22 5.26
CA PRO A 90 -9.78 -12.00 4.42
C PRO A 90 -10.45 -11.18 3.31
N VAL A 91 -10.81 -9.93 3.59
CA VAL A 91 -11.50 -9.04 2.64
C VAL A 91 -10.60 -8.73 1.44
N VAL A 92 -9.30 -8.47 1.67
CA VAL A 92 -8.33 -8.20 0.60
C VAL A 92 -7.86 -9.50 -0.08
N PHE A 93 -7.74 -10.59 0.68
CA PHE A 93 -7.29 -11.87 0.16
C PHE A 93 -8.29 -12.51 -0.81
N PHE A 94 -9.58 -12.26 -0.61
CA PHE A 94 -10.65 -12.77 -1.46
C PHE A 94 -10.52 -12.36 -2.94
N PRO A 95 -10.49 -11.06 -3.31
CA PRO A 95 -10.30 -10.65 -4.70
C PRO A 95 -8.91 -11.03 -5.23
N LEU A 96 -7.86 -11.02 -4.39
CA LEU A 96 -6.53 -11.48 -4.80
C LEU A 96 -6.58 -12.92 -5.30
N ARG A 97 -7.25 -13.80 -4.55
CA ARG A 97 -7.45 -15.19 -4.95
C ARG A 97 -8.23 -15.33 -6.25
N LEU A 98 -9.31 -14.57 -6.43
CA LEU A 98 -10.10 -14.60 -7.67
C LEU A 98 -9.29 -14.13 -8.88
N ASN A 99 -8.51 -13.06 -8.73
CA ASN A 99 -7.64 -12.55 -9.80
C ASN A 99 -6.53 -13.56 -10.15
N LEU A 100 -5.95 -14.22 -9.14
CA LEU A 100 -4.92 -15.24 -9.33
C LEU A 100 -5.51 -16.47 -10.04
N ASP A 101 -6.65 -16.94 -9.58
CA ASP A 101 -7.34 -18.10 -10.15
C ASP A 101 -7.78 -17.84 -11.60
N GLY A 102 -8.38 -16.68 -11.90
CA GLY A 102 -8.74 -16.28 -13.26
C GLY A 102 -7.54 -16.17 -14.20
N ARG A 103 -6.36 -15.84 -13.67
CA ARG A 103 -5.12 -15.77 -14.46
C ARG A 103 -4.51 -17.15 -14.74
N PHE A 104 -4.46 -18.04 -13.75
CA PHE A 104 -3.85 -19.37 -13.92
C PHE A 104 -4.79 -20.41 -14.54
N PHE A 105 -6.10 -20.23 -14.37
CA PHE A 105 -7.12 -21.19 -14.81
C PHE A 105 -8.27 -20.52 -15.59
N PRO A 106 -7.98 -19.84 -16.72
CA PRO A 106 -8.96 -19.03 -17.46
C PRO A 106 -10.15 -19.82 -18.04
N SER A 107 -10.05 -21.15 -18.16
CA SER A 107 -11.07 -22.02 -18.76
C SER A 107 -11.76 -22.96 -17.76
N SER A 108 -11.54 -22.78 -16.45
CA SER A 108 -12.01 -23.73 -15.44
C SER A 108 -13.34 -23.33 -14.79
N ARG A 109 -14.03 -24.32 -14.20
CA ARG A 109 -15.30 -24.11 -13.47
C ARG A 109 -15.13 -23.11 -12.31
N PRO A 110 -16.22 -22.43 -11.88
CA PRO A 110 -16.18 -21.45 -10.79
C PRO A 110 -15.49 -22.02 -9.56
N LEU A 111 -14.59 -21.23 -8.97
CA LEU A 111 -13.73 -21.64 -7.84
C LEU A 111 -14.51 -22.15 -6.62
N VAL A 112 -15.79 -21.77 -6.50
CA VAL A 112 -16.72 -22.19 -5.45
C VAL A 112 -17.09 -23.68 -5.55
N LEU A 113 -16.99 -24.29 -6.73
CA LEU A 113 -17.32 -25.71 -6.95
C LEU A 113 -16.15 -26.67 -6.70
N ASP A 114 -14.91 -26.17 -6.60
CA ASP A 114 -13.70 -27.00 -6.54
C ASP A 114 -12.90 -26.73 -5.25
N ASN A 115 -13.20 -27.48 -4.20
CA ASN A 115 -12.55 -27.35 -2.89
C ASN A 115 -11.04 -27.65 -2.94
N MET A 116 -10.58 -28.52 -3.84
CA MET A 116 -9.16 -28.87 -3.94
C MET A 116 -8.38 -27.73 -4.59
N ARG A 117 -8.90 -27.15 -5.67
CA ARG A 117 -8.25 -25.99 -6.31
C ARG A 117 -8.30 -24.76 -5.41
N PHE A 118 -9.41 -24.56 -4.70
CA PHE A 118 -9.54 -23.52 -3.69
C PHE A 118 -8.49 -23.65 -2.57
N ALA A 119 -8.30 -24.87 -2.04
CA ALA A 119 -7.30 -25.14 -1.01
C ALA A 119 -5.88 -24.93 -1.54
N LEU A 120 -5.56 -25.43 -2.74
CA LEU A 120 -4.23 -25.31 -3.33
C LEU A 120 -3.84 -23.85 -3.57
N VAL A 121 -4.74 -23.04 -4.14
CA VAL A 121 -4.48 -21.60 -4.37
C VAL A 121 -4.32 -20.87 -3.03
N THR A 122 -5.16 -21.18 -2.04
CA THR A 122 -5.08 -20.53 -0.72
C THR A 122 -3.80 -20.90 0.03
N VAL A 123 -3.44 -22.18 0.08
CA VAL A 123 -2.20 -22.67 0.71
C VAL A 123 -0.98 -22.12 -0.01
N GLY A 124 -0.97 -22.13 -1.35
CA GLY A 124 0.11 -21.55 -2.13
C GLY A 124 0.30 -20.06 -1.86
N LEU A 125 -0.80 -19.29 -1.84
CA LEU A 125 -0.75 -17.85 -1.62
C LEU A 125 -0.36 -17.49 -0.18
N ILE A 126 -0.89 -18.19 0.83
CA ILE A 126 -0.45 -18.05 2.23
C ILE A 126 1.02 -18.46 2.38
N GLY A 127 1.45 -19.53 1.73
CA GLY A 127 2.84 -20.00 1.76
C GLY A 127 3.81 -18.96 1.21
N ILE A 128 3.47 -18.31 0.09
CA ILE A 128 4.28 -17.22 -0.48
C ILE A 128 4.33 -16.02 0.47
N ILE A 129 3.19 -15.61 1.05
CA ILE A 129 3.14 -14.50 2.00
C ILE A 129 3.98 -14.82 3.24
N PHE A 130 3.85 -16.03 3.79
CA PHE A 130 4.60 -16.48 4.96
C PHE A 130 6.11 -16.49 4.67
N LEU A 131 6.51 -17.01 3.51
CA LEU A 131 7.91 -17.01 3.12
C LEU A 131 8.44 -15.57 2.98
N GLY A 132 7.71 -14.68 2.32
CA GLY A 132 8.06 -13.26 2.22
C GLY A 132 8.19 -12.58 3.59
N ALA A 133 7.26 -12.85 4.51
CA ALA A 133 7.28 -12.30 5.86
C ALA A 133 8.49 -12.76 6.69
N ASN A 134 9.05 -13.95 6.42
CA ASN A 134 10.29 -14.40 7.10
C ASN A 134 11.55 -13.72 6.54
N PHE A 135 11.53 -13.27 5.29
CA PHE A 135 12.70 -12.64 4.66
C PHE A 135 12.79 -11.13 4.89
N ILE A 136 11.67 -10.47 5.22
CA ILE A 136 11.60 -9.02 5.35
C ILE A 136 11.61 -8.67 6.85
N PRO A 137 12.71 -8.09 7.38
CA PRO A 137 12.84 -7.80 8.81
C PRO A 137 12.01 -6.59 9.25
N SER A 138 11.62 -5.69 8.34
CA SER A 138 10.77 -4.54 8.65
C SER A 138 9.58 -4.43 7.70
N ILE A 139 8.39 -4.18 8.27
CA ILE A 139 7.17 -3.97 7.46
C ILE A 139 7.29 -2.69 6.62
N TRP A 140 8.08 -1.71 7.08
CA TRP A 140 8.31 -0.46 6.41
C TRP A 140 9.01 -0.63 5.06
N ASP A 141 10.03 -1.50 4.98
CA ASP A 141 10.72 -1.82 3.72
C ASP A 141 9.75 -2.39 2.67
N ALA A 142 8.84 -3.28 3.09
CA ALA A 142 7.82 -3.84 2.21
C ALA A 142 6.85 -2.76 1.69
N PHE A 143 6.44 -1.82 2.55
CA PHE A 143 5.54 -0.73 2.18
C PHE A 143 6.21 0.31 1.28
N GLN A 144 7.47 0.65 1.52
CA GLN A 144 8.24 1.54 0.66
C GLN A 144 8.43 0.93 -0.72
N PHE A 145 8.90 -0.32 -0.79
CA PHE A 145 9.11 -1.01 -2.06
C PHE A 145 7.81 -1.18 -2.85
N THR A 146 6.74 -1.64 -2.20
CA THR A 146 5.43 -1.81 -2.86
C THR A 146 4.84 -0.46 -3.27
N GLY A 147 5.00 0.57 -2.44
CA GLY A 147 4.54 1.92 -2.74
C GLY A 147 5.28 2.53 -3.92
N ALA A 148 6.61 2.43 -3.95
CA ALA A 148 7.45 2.93 -5.02
C ALA A 148 7.13 2.24 -6.35
N THR A 149 6.93 0.93 -6.35
CA THR A 149 6.67 0.16 -7.58
C THR A 149 5.20 0.22 -8.01
N ALA A 150 4.28 -0.29 -7.19
CA ALA A 150 2.88 -0.46 -7.59
C ALA A 150 2.17 0.88 -7.78
N ALA A 151 2.39 1.86 -6.89
CA ALA A 151 1.72 3.16 -7.01
C ALA A 151 2.23 3.94 -8.22
N VAL A 152 3.50 3.83 -8.58
CA VAL A 152 4.04 4.49 -9.76
C VAL A 152 3.57 3.81 -11.04
N CYS A 153 3.56 2.48 -11.08
CA CYS A 153 3.05 1.71 -12.21
C CYS A 153 1.58 2.03 -12.50
N ILE A 154 0.72 2.02 -11.48
CA ILE A 154 -0.73 2.23 -11.68
C ILE A 154 -1.07 3.72 -11.78
N GLY A 155 -0.49 4.56 -10.93
CA GLY A 155 -0.84 5.98 -10.85
C GLY A 155 -0.23 6.86 -11.94
N PHE A 156 0.97 6.52 -12.44
CA PHE A 156 1.67 7.34 -13.43
C PHE A 156 1.78 6.62 -14.77
N ILE A 157 2.35 5.40 -14.80
CA ILE A 157 2.64 4.71 -16.06
C ILE A 157 1.35 4.29 -16.77
N PHE A 158 0.43 3.63 -16.06
CA PHE A 158 -0.83 3.17 -16.63
C PHE A 158 -1.72 4.33 -17.07
N LEU A 159 -1.84 5.38 -16.25
CA LEU A 159 -2.61 6.58 -16.59
C LEU A 159 -2.03 7.29 -17.83
N ALA A 160 -0.71 7.46 -17.89
CA ALA A 160 -0.03 8.04 -19.06
C ALA A 160 -0.21 7.17 -20.31
N ALA A 161 -0.17 5.84 -20.16
CA ALA A 161 -0.41 4.90 -21.26
C ALA A 161 -1.85 4.99 -21.80
N ILE A 162 -2.86 5.20 -20.94
CA ILE A 162 -4.24 5.45 -21.36
C ILE A 162 -4.33 6.75 -22.16
N THR A 163 -3.74 7.84 -21.66
CA THR A 163 -3.72 9.14 -22.36
C THR A 163 -3.01 9.07 -23.72
N LEU A 164 -1.96 8.25 -23.84
CA LEU A 164 -1.25 8.01 -25.10
C LEU A 164 -2.03 7.09 -26.06
N LYS A 165 -2.74 6.10 -25.53
CA LYS A 165 -3.63 5.18 -26.28
C LYS A 165 -4.99 5.81 -26.55
N ASP A 166 -5.00 7.11 -26.84
CA ASP A 166 -6.24 7.79 -27.20
C ASP A 166 -6.65 7.46 -28.64
N ARG A 167 -7.65 6.58 -28.78
CA ARG A 167 -8.28 6.16 -30.04
C ARG A 167 -9.17 7.26 -30.64
N HIS A 168 -9.67 8.18 -29.81
CA HIS A 168 -10.62 9.22 -30.21
C HIS A 168 -9.94 10.58 -30.48
N ASN A 169 -8.61 10.67 -30.31
CA ASN A 169 -7.79 11.84 -30.61
C ASN A 169 -8.25 13.14 -29.91
N ILE A 170 -8.82 12.99 -28.72
CA ILE A 170 -9.26 14.04 -27.80
C ILE A 170 -8.04 14.67 -27.10
N ALA A 171 -6.96 13.92 -26.90
CA ALA A 171 -5.74 14.33 -26.21
C ALA A 171 -4.90 15.32 -27.04
N THR A 172 -4.61 16.47 -26.45
CA THR A 172 -3.82 17.54 -27.07
C THR A 172 -2.36 17.12 -27.20
N LYS A 173 -1.61 17.71 -28.16
CA LYS A 173 -0.15 17.50 -28.27
C LYS A 173 0.61 17.77 -26.96
N LYS A 174 0.12 18.72 -26.15
CA LYS A 174 0.66 19.03 -24.81
C LYS A 174 0.45 17.88 -23.82
N ASP A 175 -0.74 17.26 -23.83
CA ASP A 175 -1.09 16.16 -22.93
C ASP A 175 -0.26 14.90 -23.23
N LYS A 176 0.04 14.67 -24.53
CA LYS A 176 0.94 13.59 -24.96
C LYS A 176 2.39 13.82 -24.50
N ILE A 177 2.89 15.05 -24.61
CA ILE A 177 4.23 15.40 -24.10
C ILE A 177 4.28 15.24 -22.58
N LEU A 178 3.26 15.73 -21.86
CA LEU A 178 3.16 15.60 -20.42
C LEU A 178 3.11 14.13 -19.97
N SER A 179 2.39 13.28 -20.69
CA SER A 179 2.33 11.83 -20.44
C SER A 179 3.69 11.16 -20.63
N ILE A 180 4.44 11.51 -21.67
CA ILE A 180 5.80 10.99 -21.89
C ILE A 180 6.74 11.43 -20.77
N VAL A 181 6.69 12.71 -20.38
CA VAL A 181 7.50 13.25 -19.27
C VAL A 181 7.16 12.53 -17.96
N MET A 182 5.87 12.29 -17.68
CA MET A 182 5.44 11.53 -16.50
C MET A 182 6.01 10.11 -16.48
N ILE A 183 6.03 9.40 -17.62
CA ILE A 183 6.60 8.05 -17.70
C ILE A 183 8.11 8.08 -17.42
N VAL A 184 8.84 9.02 -18.02
CA VAL A 184 10.30 9.13 -17.83
C VAL A 184 10.64 9.43 -16.36
N LEU A 185 9.94 10.40 -15.75
CA LEU A 185 10.13 10.74 -14.34
C LEU A 185 9.75 9.58 -13.41
N ALA A 186 8.66 8.87 -13.71
CA ALA A 186 8.20 7.71 -12.97
C ALA A 186 9.26 6.58 -12.96
N VAL A 187 9.81 6.25 -14.13
CA VAL A 187 10.85 5.23 -14.27
C VAL A 187 12.12 5.65 -13.54
N PHE A 188 12.59 6.89 -13.74
CA PHE A 188 13.79 7.39 -13.09
C PHE A 188 13.65 7.39 -11.56
N SER A 189 12.52 7.88 -11.04
CA SER A 189 12.23 7.87 -9.61
C SER A 189 12.20 6.45 -9.03
N ASN A 190 11.60 5.49 -9.74
CA ASN A 190 11.60 4.09 -9.31
C ASN A 190 13.01 3.51 -9.22
N VAL A 191 13.85 3.76 -10.22
CA VAL A 191 15.23 3.26 -10.23
C VAL A 191 16.00 3.83 -9.04
N VAL A 192 15.86 5.13 -8.77
CA VAL A 192 16.51 5.78 -7.62
C VAL A 192 15.98 5.22 -6.29
N ALA A 193 14.67 5.04 -6.16
CA ALA A 193 14.04 4.50 -4.94
C ALA A 193 14.50 3.05 -4.68
N ILE A 194 14.41 2.16 -5.68
CA ILE A 194 14.84 0.77 -5.56
C ILE A 194 16.34 0.68 -5.24
N TYR A 195 17.16 1.52 -5.86
CA TYR A 195 18.59 1.56 -5.58
C TYR A 195 18.87 2.02 -4.13
N SER A 196 18.17 3.05 -3.66
CA SER A 196 18.28 3.54 -2.28
C SER A 196 17.86 2.49 -1.26
N ASP A 197 16.72 1.84 -1.48
CA ASP A 197 16.18 0.80 -0.59
C ASP A 197 17.10 -0.42 -0.56
N ALA A 198 17.58 -0.87 -1.73
CA ALA A 198 18.54 -1.97 -1.83
C ALA A 198 19.86 -1.63 -1.12
N TYR A 199 20.37 -0.41 -1.31
CA TYR A 199 21.60 0.03 -0.64
C TYR A 199 21.44 0.10 0.88
N ALA A 200 20.30 0.59 1.38
CA ALA A 200 20.00 0.63 2.82
C ALA A 200 19.96 -0.79 3.40
N LEU A 201 19.28 -1.73 2.72
CA LEU A 201 19.24 -3.15 3.09
C LEU A 201 20.65 -3.78 3.15
N PHE A 202 21.48 -3.58 2.12
CA PHE A 202 22.85 -4.12 2.11
C PHE A 202 23.76 -3.48 3.13
N LYS A 203 23.63 -2.18 3.40
CA LYS A 203 24.40 -1.50 4.45
C LYS A 203 24.02 -2.01 5.84
N ASN A 204 22.74 -2.18 6.12
CA ASN A 204 22.25 -2.68 7.40
C ASN A 204 22.64 -4.16 7.61
N ALA A 205 22.62 -4.98 6.56
CA ALA A 205 23.08 -6.37 6.63
C ALA A 205 24.60 -6.51 6.89
N ASN A 206 25.40 -5.55 6.42
CA ASN A 206 26.86 -5.56 6.59
C ASN A 206 27.35 -4.85 7.87
N THR A 207 26.45 -4.33 8.70
CA THR A 207 26.82 -3.70 9.98
C THR A 207 26.44 -4.67 11.11
N PRO A 208 27.36 -5.51 11.61
CA PRO A 208 27.09 -6.27 12.83
C PRO A 208 26.94 -5.27 13.96
N SER A 209 25.80 -5.34 14.66
CA SER A 209 25.52 -4.53 15.82
C SER A 209 26.66 -4.65 16.84
N LEU A 210 27.44 -3.57 17.00
CA LEU A 210 28.17 -3.35 18.25
C LEU A 210 27.13 -3.05 19.32
N ARG A 211 26.66 -4.12 19.97
CA ARG A 211 25.89 -4.05 21.21
C ARG A 211 26.86 -3.65 22.33
N GLU A 212 26.67 -2.46 22.86
CA GLU A 212 26.85 -2.14 24.29
C GLU A 212 25.53 -1.60 24.82
#